data_AF-A0A9X3ET25-F1
#
_entry.id   AF-A0A9X3ET25-F1
#
_cell.length_a   1.000
_cell.length_b   1.000
_cell.length_c   1.000
_cell.angle_alpha   90.00
_cell.angle_beta   90.00
_cell.angle_gamma   90.00
#
_symmetry.space_group_name_H-M   'P 1'
#
loop_
_entity.id
_entity.type
_entity.pdbx_description
1 polymer ?
#
loop_
_entity_poly.entity_id
_entity_poly.type
_entity_poly.pdbx_seq_one_letter_code
_entity_poly.pdbx_strand_id
1 'polypeptide(L)'
;MLAVLATKIRSNGEGSVATAIKKPYEGFLISEPMVGRGMVIFRDPNGRRMVTTAVRRILTTAETEGREDVRERRLMYVETENSVYRLAFLDASRHSVTAASG
;
A
#
# COMPACT_ATOMS: atom_id res chain seq x y z
N MET A 1 -5.26 5.05 -9.57
CA MET A 1 -5.02 4.41 -8.26
C MET A 1 -3.86 3.43 -8.41
N LEU A 2 -3.07 3.22 -7.36
CA LEU A 2 -1.91 2.32 -7.36
C LEU A 2 -2.30 1.01 -6.67
N ALA A 3 -2.23 -0.10 -7.40
CA ALA A 3 -2.50 -1.42 -6.85
C ALA A 3 -1.33 -1.86 -5.97
N VAL A 4 -1.65 -2.30 -4.76
CA VAL A 4 -0.66 -2.75 -3.78
C VAL A 4 -1.12 -4.05 -3.11
N LEU A 5 -0.17 -4.91 -2.80
CA LEU A 5 -0.35 -5.91 -1.76
C LEU A 5 0.08 -5.28 -0.43
N ALA A 6 -0.89 -4.97 0.43
CA ALA A 6 -0.68 -4.30 1.70
C ALA A 6 -0.68 -5.31 2.86
N THR A 7 0.31 -5.20 3.74
CA THR A 7 0.39 -5.99 4.97
C THR A 7 0.59 -5.05 6.15
N LYS A 8 -0.34 -5.04 7.11
CA LYS A 8 -0.12 -4.35 8.38
C LYS A 8 0.84 -5.21 9.21
N ILE A 9 2.04 -4.71 9.50
CA ILE A 9 3.07 -5.47 10.22
C ILE A 9 3.15 -5.11 11.71
N ARG A 10 2.71 -3.90 12.07
CA ARG A 10 2.64 -3.43 13.47
C ARG A 10 1.42 -2.53 13.69
N SER A 11 0.90 -2.54 14.91
CA SER A 11 -0.09 -1.58 15.40
C SER A 11 0.54 -0.80 16.57
N ASN A 12 0.44 0.52 16.55
CA ASN A 12 0.96 1.43 17.57
C ASN A 12 -0.17 2.10 18.39
N GLY A 13 -1.45 1.93 18.03
CA GLY A 13 -2.59 2.52 18.73
C GLY A 13 -3.49 1.49 19.43
N GLU A 14 -4.01 1.83 20.61
CA GLU A 14 -4.87 0.98 21.45
C GLU A 14 -6.27 0.67 20.86
N GLY A 15 -6.69 1.34 19.78
CA GLY A 15 -8.00 1.11 19.15
C GLY A 15 -7.96 0.52 17.74
N SER A 16 -6.77 0.25 17.18
CA SER A 16 -6.67 -0.19 15.79
C SER A 16 -6.84 -1.69 15.69
N VAL A 17 -8.11 -2.12 15.54
CA VAL A 17 -8.60 -3.48 15.28
C VAL A 17 -7.46 -4.45 14.91
N ALA A 18 -7.00 -5.22 15.89
CA ALA A 18 -5.85 -6.13 15.80
C ALA A 18 -6.04 -7.27 14.78
N THR A 19 -7.16 -7.31 14.05
CA THR A 19 -7.64 -8.51 13.33
C THR A 19 -6.94 -8.83 12.01
N ALA A 20 -5.85 -8.14 11.65
CA ALA A 20 -5.15 -8.43 10.39
C ALA A 20 -3.64 -8.14 10.39
N ILE A 21 -3.00 -8.09 11.56
CA ILE A 21 -1.53 -7.98 11.61
C ILE A 21 -0.93 -9.22 10.92
N LYS A 22 0.05 -9.02 10.04
CA LYS A 22 0.72 -10.02 9.19
C LYS A 22 -0.14 -10.69 8.11
N LYS A 23 -1.42 -10.31 7.93
CA LYS A 23 -2.25 -10.84 6.84
C LYS A 23 -2.20 -9.90 5.63
N PRO A 24 -1.63 -10.32 4.49
CA PRO A 24 -1.64 -9.51 3.28
C PRO A 24 -3.06 -9.38 2.74
N TYR A 25 -3.37 -8.22 2.17
CA TYR A 25 -4.60 -7.98 1.44
C TYR A 25 -4.33 -7.11 0.21
N GLU A 26 -5.10 -7.31 -0.85
CA GLU A 26 -5.07 -6.43 -2.00
C GLU A 26 -5.70 -5.08 -1.65
N GLY A 27 -5.05 -4.00 -2.06
CA GLY A 27 -5.56 -2.66 -1.83
C GLY A 27 -5.15 -1.68 -2.90
N PHE A 28 -5.78 -0.51 -2.84
CA PHE A 28 -5.57 0.57 -3.79
C PHE A 28 -5.21 1.84 -3.05
N LEU A 29 -4.09 2.45 -3.44
CA LEU A 29 -3.71 3.78 -2.98
C LEU A 29 -4.21 4.84 -3.96
N ILE A 30 -4.67 5.98 -3.45
CA ILE A 30 -4.99 7.15 -4.28
C ILE A 30 -3.70 7.76 -4.85
N SER A 31 -2.64 7.82 -4.06
CA SER A 31 -1.34 8.37 -4.40
C SER A 31 -0.22 7.60 -3.73
N GLU A 32 1.03 7.82 -4.16
CA GLU A 32 2.18 7.30 -3.41
C GLU A 32 2.19 7.85 -1.97
N PRO A 33 2.60 7.04 -0.98
CA PRO A 33 2.76 7.49 0.39
C PRO A 33 3.79 8.62 0.47
N MET A 34 3.50 9.66 1.27
CA MET A 34 4.40 10.80 1.49
C MET A 34 4.39 11.20 2.96
N VAL A 35 5.56 11.45 3.53
CA VAL A 35 5.69 11.93 4.92
C VAL A 35 4.92 13.24 5.11
N GLY A 36 4.18 13.35 6.22
CA GLY A 36 3.35 14.50 6.53
C GLY A 36 1.99 14.55 5.82
N ARG A 37 1.68 13.58 4.94
CA ARG A 37 0.38 13.47 4.26
C ARG A 37 -0.43 12.28 4.77
N GLY A 38 -1.74 12.36 4.61
CA GLY A 38 -2.64 11.23 4.85
C GLY A 38 -2.44 10.15 3.79
N MET A 39 -2.11 8.93 4.23
CA MET A 39 -2.17 7.75 3.37
C MET A 39 -3.60 7.22 3.35
N VAL A 40 -4.09 6.89 2.16
CA VAL A 40 -5.42 6.30 1.95
C VAL A 40 -5.27 4.93 1.30
N ILE A 41 -5.67 3.86 1.99
CA ILE A 41 -5.73 2.50 1.44
C ILE A 41 -7.18 2.03 1.37
N PHE A 42 -7.66 1.73 0.17
CA PHE A 42 -8.91 1.01 -0.04
C PHE A 42 -8.67 -0.49 -0.01
N ARG A 43 -9.48 -1.25 0.72
CA ARG A 43 -9.41 -2.73 0.74
C ARG A 43 -10.21 -3.42 -0.37
N ASP A 44 -10.97 -2.64 -1.13
CA ASP A 44 -11.84 -3.09 -2.21
C ASP A 44 -11.87 -1.98 -3.27
N PRO A 45 -11.89 -2.32 -4.58
CA PRO A 45 -11.88 -1.31 -5.64
C PRO A 45 -13.13 -0.41 -5.64
N ASN A 46 -14.25 -0.84 -5.04
CA ASN A 46 -15.46 -0.03 -4.88
C ASN A 46 -15.45 0.84 -3.61
N GLY A 47 -14.32 0.91 -2.90
CA GLY A 47 -14.11 1.86 -1.81
C GLY A 47 -14.76 1.51 -0.47
N ARG A 48 -15.28 0.29 -0.30
CA ARG A 48 -16.10 -0.10 0.87
C ARG A 48 -15.41 -0.02 2.23
N ARG A 49 -14.07 -0.02 2.28
CA ARG A 49 -13.32 0.12 3.53
C ARG A 49 -12.01 0.86 3.31
N MET A 50 -11.90 2.02 3.95
CA MET A 50 -10.78 2.94 3.84
C MET A 50 -9.95 2.94 5.13
N VAL A 51 -8.62 3.04 4.98
CA VAL A 51 -7.71 3.38 6.07
C VAL A 51 -7.08 4.73 5.75
N THR A 52 -7.32 5.74 6.60
CA THR A 52 -6.70 7.07 6.52
C THR A 52 -5.82 7.31 7.74
N THR A 53 -4.53 7.53 7.55
CA THR A 53 -3.64 7.91 8.66
C THR A 53 -2.45 8.71 8.14
N ALA A 54 -2.01 9.72 8.89
CA ALA A 54 -0.83 10.50 8.57
C ALA A 54 0.44 9.63 8.57
N VAL A 55 1.27 9.80 7.53
CA VAL A 55 2.55 9.11 7.39
C VAL A 55 3.63 9.86 8.17
N ARG A 56 4.37 9.14 9.02
CA ARG A 56 5.50 9.65 9.80
C ARG A 56 6.84 9.34 9.16
N ARG A 57 7.00 8.15 8.59
CA ARG A 57 8.27 7.71 8.00
C ARG A 57 8.03 6.73 6.86
N ILE A 58 8.90 6.79 5.86
CA ILE A 58 8.93 5.85 4.73
C ILE A 58 10.32 5.26 4.65
N LEU A 59 10.40 3.94 4.49
CA LEU A 59 11.61 3.22 4.12
C LEU A 59 11.33 2.50 2.80
N THR A 60 12.02 2.91 1.74
CA THR A 60 12.00 2.24 0.43
C THR A 60 13.13 1.24 0.40
N THR A 61 12.85 -0.03 0.13
CA THR A 61 13.90 -0.98 -0.21
C THR A 61 13.96 -1.09 -1.73
N ALA A 62 15.15 -0.87 -2.29
CA ALA A 62 15.45 -1.24 -3.68
C ALA A 62 15.73 -2.75 -3.77
N GLU A 63 14.99 -3.56 -3.00
CA GLU A 63 15.19 -5.00 -2.94
C GLU A 63 14.69 -5.63 -4.25
N THR A 64 15.60 -5.68 -5.22
CA THR A 64 15.69 -6.76 -6.19
C THR A 64 15.84 -8.06 -5.39
N GLU A 65 14.73 -8.76 -5.12
CA GLU A 65 14.84 -10.18 -4.78
C GLU A 65 15.33 -10.89 -6.05
N GLY A 66 16.64 -11.15 -6.10
CA GLY A 66 17.32 -11.83 -7.19
C GLY A 66 16.76 -13.22 -7.45
N ARG A 67 15.76 -13.30 -8.34
CA ARG A 67 15.42 -14.45 -9.16
C ARG A 67 14.98 -13.92 -10.51
N GLU A 68 15.66 -14.36 -11.57
CA GLU A 68 15.39 -13.93 -12.96
C GLU A 68 13.92 -14.16 -13.41
N ASP A 69 13.15 -14.95 -12.65
CA ASP A 69 11.74 -15.26 -12.93
C ASP A 69 10.72 -14.41 -12.14
N VAL A 70 11.16 -13.52 -11.22
CA VAL A 70 10.26 -12.71 -10.39
C VAL A 70 10.39 -11.25 -10.80
N ARG A 71 9.35 -10.71 -11.45
CA ARG A 71 9.24 -9.25 -11.73
C ARG A 71 9.55 -8.46 -10.46
N GLU A 72 10.56 -7.58 -10.51
CA GLU A 72 10.92 -6.71 -9.39
C GLU A 72 9.69 -5.94 -8.92
N ARG A 73 9.25 -6.17 -7.68
CA ARG A 73 8.16 -5.39 -7.08
C ARG A 73 8.78 -4.31 -6.21
N ARG A 74 8.44 -3.05 -6.46
CA ARG A 74 8.82 -1.94 -5.58
C ARG A 74 8.21 -2.17 -4.19
N LEU A 75 9.07 -2.22 -3.17
CA LEU A 75 8.66 -2.42 -1.77
C LEU A 75 8.80 -1.11 -0.99
N MET A 76 7.77 -0.79 -0.20
CA MET A 76 7.77 0.33 0.74
C MET A 76 7.31 -0.11 2.12
N TYR A 77 8.01 0.35 3.15
CA TYR A 77 7.55 0.30 4.53
C TYR A 77 7.10 1.70 4.95
N VAL A 78 5.84 1.81 5.33
CA VAL A 78 5.19 3.07 5.70
C VAL A 78 4.81 3.01 7.15
N GLU A 79 5.45 3.84 7.97
CA GLU A 79 5.05 4.09 9.34
C GLU A 79 4.05 5.24 9.37
N THR A 80 2.88 4.96 9.91
CA THR A 80 1.84 5.95 10.19
C THR A 80 1.81 6.28 11.67
N GLU A 81 0.96 7.22 12.05
CA GLU A 81 0.70 7.53 13.45
C GLU A 81 0.34 6.30 14.31
N ASN A 82 -0.42 5.36 13.75
CA ASN A 82 -1.04 4.27 14.51
C ASN A 82 -0.61 2.86 14.07
N SER A 83 0.17 2.72 13.00
CA SER A 83 0.45 1.42 12.38
C SER A 83 1.73 1.47 11.53
N VAL A 84 2.27 0.29 11.22
CA VAL A 84 3.31 0.14 10.19
C VAL A 84 2.79 -0.80 9.12
N TYR A 85 2.95 -0.42 7.86
CA TYR A 85 2.55 -1.20 6.70
C TYR A 85 3.75 -1.55 5.83
N ARG A 86 3.75 -2.76 5.28
CA ARG A 86 4.55 -3.16 4.12
C ARG A 86 3.65 -3.10 2.89
N LEU A 87 4.07 -2.38 1.87
CA LEU A 87 3.36 -2.20 0.60
C LEU A 87 4.24 -2.74 -0.53
N ALA A 88 3.74 -3.73 -1.25
CA ALA A 88 4.34 -4.17 -2.51
C ALA A 88 3.52 -3.62 -3.65
N PHE A 89 4.11 -2.73 -4.46
CA PHE A 89 3.45 -2.19 -5.64
C PHE A 89 3.33 -3.30 -6.68
N LEU A 90 2.10 -3.57 -7.07
CA LEU A 90 1.80 -4.50 -8.14
C LEU A 90 2.02 -3.71 -9.42
N ASP A 91 3.07 -4.09 -10.17
CA ASP A 91 3.46 -3.39 -11.38
C ASP A 91 2.24 -3.18 -12.29
N ALA A 92 1.97 -1.92 -12.60
CA ALA A 92 0.86 -1.52 -13.44
C ALA A 92 1.25 -1.75 -14.90
N SER A 93 1.57 -3.00 -15.26
CA SER A 93 1.52 -3.43 -16.64
C SER A 93 0.07 -3.29 -17.13
N ARG A 94 -0.26 -2.10 -17.64
CA ARG A 94 -1.49 -1.71 -18.35
C ARG A 94 -2.76 -1.61 -17.49
N HIS A 95 -2.94 -0.47 -16.83
CA HIS A 95 -4.23 0.20 -16.97
C HIS A 95 -4.01 1.41 -17.89
N SER A 96 -3.88 1.11 -19.19
CA SER A 96 -4.21 2.10 -20.21
C SER A 96 -5.68 2.46 -19.99
N VAL A 97 -5.92 3.57 -19.31
CA VAL A 97 -7.21 4.24 -19.38
C VAL A 97 -7.31 4.72 -20.82
N THR A 98 -7.85 3.88 -21.69
CA THR A 98 -8.49 4.33 -22.92
C THR A 98 -9.65 5.19 -22.47
N ALA A 99 -9.39 6.48 -22.28
CA ALA A 99 -10.43 7.48 -22.34
C ALA A 99 -10.92 7.47 -23.80
N ALA A 100 -11.90 6.61 -24.06
CA ALA A 100 -12.66 6.66 -25.28
C ALA A 100 -13.30 8.05 -25.34
N SER A 101 -12.80 8.85 -26.27
CA SER A 101 -13.52 10.01 -26.77
C SER A 101 -14.75 9.46 -27.51
N GLY A 102 -15.93 9.83 -27.06
CA GLY A 102 -17.21 9.51 -27.67
C GLY A 102 -18.22 10.57 -27.28
#